data_AF-A0A4R2MWU5-F1
#
_entry.id   AF-A0A4R2MWU5-F1
#
_cell.length_a   1.000
_cell.length_b   1.000
_cell.length_c   1.000
_cell.angle_alpha   90.00
_cell.angle_beta   90.00
_cell.angle_gamma   90.00
#
_symmetry.space_group_name_H-M   'P 1'
#
loop_
_entity.id
_entity.type
_entity.pdbx_description
1 polymer ?
#
loop_
_entity_poly.entity_id
_entity_poly.type
_entity_poly.pdbx_seq_one_letter_code
_entity_poly.pdbx_strand_id
1 'polypeptide(L)'
;MPRPKPPYAQAFRDQMVELVRSGRTPSALSKEFGCHTTSILSWVRQAGGAGATALPASAAALNAKERQELIELRRKLRQVQMELDILAKATAWFAGNGLTPTPR
;
A
#
# COMPACT_ATOMS: atom_id res chain seq x y z
N MET A 1 30.65 12.83 34.99
CA MET A 1 29.64 11.94 34.37
C MET A 1 28.78 12.78 33.43
N PRO A 2 28.64 12.42 32.13
CA PRO A 2 27.73 13.13 31.24
C PRO A 2 26.29 12.97 31.73
N ARG A 3 25.54 14.07 31.83
CA ARG A 3 24.12 14.04 32.21
C ARG A 3 23.31 13.33 31.13
N PRO A 4 22.41 12.39 31.47
CA PRO A 4 21.50 11.81 30.51
C PRO A 4 20.61 12.92 29.93
N LYS A 5 20.40 12.91 28.61
CA LYS A 5 19.47 13.84 27.96
C LYS A 5 18.06 13.64 28.54
N PRO A 6 17.30 14.72 28.76
CA PRO A 6 15.94 14.61 29.25
C PRO A 6 15.11 13.78 28.26
N PRO A 7 14.24 12.89 28.75
CA PRO A 7 13.36 12.09 27.90
C PRO A 7 12.45 13.00 27.08
N TYR A 8 12.14 12.62 25.83
CA TYR A 8 11.16 13.33 25.01
C TYR A 8 9.81 13.43 25.73
N ALA A 9 9.17 14.59 25.65
CA ALA A 9 7.84 14.83 26.22
C ALA A 9 6.81 13.83 25.63
N GLN A 10 5.87 13.37 26.46
CA GLN A 10 4.89 12.37 26.05
C GLN A 10 4.05 12.84 24.85
N ALA A 11 3.57 14.08 24.88
CA ALA A 11 2.81 14.69 23.77
C ALA A 11 3.56 14.66 22.44
N PHE A 12 4.89 14.85 22.47
CA PHE A 12 5.73 14.77 21.26
C PHE A 12 5.81 13.34 20.73
N ARG A 13 5.92 12.34 21.62
CA ARG A 13 5.93 10.93 21.22
C ARG A 13 4.60 10.54 20.59
N ASP A 14 3.49 10.95 21.20
CA ASP A 14 2.14 10.66 20.72
C ASP A 14 1.90 11.31 19.35
N GLN A 15 2.36 12.55 19.15
CA GLN A 15 2.33 13.22 17.84
C GLN A 15 3.14 12.45 16.78
N MET A 16 4.33 11.95 17.12
CA MET A 16 5.14 11.15 16.19
C MET A 16 4.45 9.83 15.82
N VAL A 17 3.82 9.16 16.78
CA VAL A 17 3.05 7.93 16.54
C VAL A 17 1.88 8.21 15.60
N GLU A 18 1.15 9.31 15.81
CA GLU A 18 0.01 9.68 14.97
C GLU A 18 0.43 10.01 13.54
N LEU A 19 1.53 10.74 13.37
CA LEU A 19 2.10 11.01 12.05
C LEU A 19 2.50 9.71 11.33
N VAL A 20 3.09 8.74 12.03
CA VAL A 20 3.40 7.43 11.42
C VAL A 20 2.12 6.68 11.04
N ARG A 21 1.07 6.70 11.88
CA ARG A 21 -0.24 6.10 11.56
C ARG A 21 -0.91 6.75 10.35
N SER A 22 -0.71 8.05 10.13
CA SER A 22 -1.20 8.77 8.94
C SER A 22 -0.45 8.41 7.64
N GLY A 23 0.56 7.53 7.69
CA GLY A 23 1.31 7.04 6.53
C GLY A 23 2.69 7.69 6.33
N ARG A 24 3.13 8.57 7.24
CA ARG A 24 4.49 9.15 7.18
C ARG A 24 5.54 8.10 7.57
N THR A 25 6.71 8.15 6.92
CA THR A 25 7.80 7.22 7.24
C THR A 25 8.61 7.73 8.45
N PRO A 26 9.02 6.83 9.38
CA PRO A 26 9.88 7.21 10.51
C PRO A 26 11.20 7.88 10.09
N SER A 27 11.75 7.53 8.93
CA SER A 27 12.98 8.14 8.39
C SER A 27 12.78 9.60 7.98
N ALA A 28 11.64 9.93 7.38
CA ALA A 28 11.31 11.32 7.03
C ALA A 28 11.09 12.17 8.29
N LEU A 29 10.36 11.64 9.28
CA LEU A 29 10.12 12.33 10.55
C LEU A 29 11.42 12.55 11.35
N SER A 30 12.34 11.59 11.31
CA SER A 30 13.67 11.71 11.92
C SER A 30 14.46 12.90 11.36
N LYS A 31 14.44 13.08 10.03
CA LYS A 31 15.12 14.20 9.36
C LYS A 31 14.47 15.56 9.67
N GLU A 32 13.15 15.61 9.76
CA GLU A 32 12.40 16.85 9.97
C GLU A 32 12.45 17.32 11.42
N PHE A 33 12.30 16.41 12.37
CA PHE A 33 12.19 16.74 13.80
C PHE A 33 13.48 16.48 14.59
N GLY A 34 14.54 15.98 13.93
CA GLY A 34 15.84 15.71 14.57
C GLY A 34 15.82 14.58 15.60
N CYS A 35 14.78 13.74 15.60
CA CYS A 35 14.66 12.62 16.53
C CYS A 35 15.16 11.32 15.89
N HIS A 36 15.74 10.41 16.69
CA HIS A 36 16.25 9.16 16.16
C HIS A 36 15.12 8.27 15.62
N THR A 37 15.27 7.76 14.40
CA THR A 37 14.33 6.84 13.76
C THR A 37 13.98 5.65 14.66
N THR A 38 14.96 5.08 15.36
CA THR A 38 14.78 3.97 16.31
C THR A 38 13.90 4.34 17.51
N SER A 39 13.93 5.60 17.95
CA SER A 39 13.05 6.08 19.03
C SER A 39 11.60 6.16 18.57
N ILE A 40 11.36 6.69 17.37
CA ILE A 40 10.02 6.74 16.76
C ILE A 40 9.43 5.33 16.62
N LEU A 41 10.23 4.38 16.09
CA LEU A 41 9.84 2.98 15.96
C LEU A 41 9.48 2.34 17.31
N SER A 42 10.23 2.66 18.36
CA SER A 42 9.96 2.18 19.72
C SER A 42 8.63 2.72 20.25
N TRP A 43 8.34 4.02 20.05
CA TRP A 43 7.08 4.62 20.47
C TRP A 43 5.88 4.06 19.73
N VAL A 44 5.99 3.83 18.42
CA VAL A 44 4.91 3.19 17.65
C VAL A 44 4.63 1.78 18.16
N ARG A 45 5.69 1.01 18.47
CA ARG A 45 5.55 -0.34 19.05
C ARG A 45 4.90 -0.30 20.43
N GLN A 46 5.27 0.65 21.28
CA GLN A 46 4.68 0.82 22.61
C GLN A 46 3.21 1.26 22.53
N ALA A 47 2.87 2.16 21.60
CA ALA A 47 1.51 2.66 21.40
C ALA A 47 0.58 1.67 20.69
N GLY A 48 1.13 0.63 20.03
CA GLY A 48 0.37 -0.38 19.30
C GLY A 48 0.03 -1.66 20.08
N GLY A 49 0.49 -1.80 21.34
CA GLY A 49 0.30 -3.03 22.12
C GLY A 49 1.02 -4.24 21.52
N ALA A 50 1.09 -5.35 22.27
CA ALA A 50 1.87 -6.55 21.93
C ALA A 50 1.42 -7.33 20.66
N GLY A 51 0.61 -6.72 19.78
CA GLY A 51 0.11 -7.29 18.53
C GLY A 51 0.24 -6.38 17.29
N ALA A 52 0.78 -5.16 17.40
CA ALA A 52 0.91 -4.26 16.24
C ALA A 52 2.23 -4.51 15.47
N THR A 53 2.31 -5.65 14.79
CA THR A 53 3.37 -6.01 13.83
C THR A 53 3.17 -5.29 12.48
N ALA A 54 2.76 -4.02 12.49
CA ALA A 54 2.53 -3.26 11.27
C ALA A 54 2.79 -1.77 11.51
N LEU A 55 4.06 -1.43 11.73
CA LEU A 55 4.54 -0.14 11.21
C LEU A 55 4.23 -0.12 9.71
N PRO A 56 3.87 1.03 9.11
CA PRO A 56 3.72 1.12 7.67
C PRO A 56 5.09 0.86 7.08
N ALA A 57 5.31 -0.38 6.67
CA ALA A 57 6.40 -0.78 5.82
C ALA A 57 6.16 -0.09 4.49
N SER A 58 6.53 1.19 4.42
CA SER A 58 6.84 1.84 3.16
C SER A 58 7.86 0.95 2.48
N ALA A 59 7.39 0.16 1.51
CA ALA A 59 8.12 -0.66 0.57
C ALA A 59 8.80 -1.98 1.01
N ALA A 60 8.96 -2.31 2.30
CA ALA A 60 9.89 -3.40 2.66
C ALA A 60 9.34 -4.84 2.59
N ALA A 61 8.05 -5.11 2.81
CA ALA A 61 7.51 -6.45 2.62
C ALA A 61 5.98 -6.43 2.63
N LEU A 62 5.36 -6.26 1.46
CA LEU A 62 4.09 -6.98 1.23
C LEU A 62 4.34 -8.42 1.68
N ASN A 63 3.53 -8.94 2.60
CA ASN A 63 3.62 -10.31 3.09
C ASN A 63 3.70 -11.23 1.87
N ALA A 64 4.53 -12.27 1.86
CA ALA A 64 4.73 -13.12 0.68
C ALA A 64 3.39 -13.64 0.12
N LYS A 65 2.42 -13.86 1.02
CA LYS A 65 1.03 -14.18 0.72
C LYS A 65 0.31 -13.05 -0.05
N GLU A 66 0.39 -11.81 0.43
CA GLU A 66 -0.21 -10.63 -0.24
C GLU A 66 0.42 -10.38 -1.62
N ARG A 67 1.74 -10.60 -1.77
CA ARG A 67 2.40 -10.51 -3.09
C ARG A 67 1.88 -11.56 -4.05
N GLN A 68 1.72 -12.79 -3.57
CA GLN A 68 1.18 -13.89 -4.36
C GLN A 68 -0.26 -13.60 -4.79
N GLU A 69 -1.10 -13.13 -3.88
CA GLU A 69 -2.46 -12.70 -4.16
C GLU A 69 -2.49 -11.57 -5.20
N LEU A 70 -1.60 -10.57 -5.10
CA LEU A 70 -1.49 -9.51 -6.10
C LEU A 70 -1.08 -10.03 -7.49
N ILE A 71 -0.15 -10.98 -7.56
CA ILE A 71 0.27 -11.60 -8.83
C ILE A 71 -0.90 -12.34 -9.46
N GLU A 72 -1.63 -13.13 -8.68
CA GLU A 72 -2.81 -13.88 -9.13
C GLU A 72 -3.92 -12.96 -9.61
N LEU A 73 -4.23 -11.90 -8.86
CA LEU A 73 -5.23 -10.90 -9.25
C LEU A 73 -4.84 -10.19 -10.54
N ARG A 74 -3.56 -9.80 -10.71
CA ARG A 74 -3.08 -9.20 -11.96
C ARG A 74 -3.17 -10.15 -13.15
N ARG A 75 -2.95 -11.46 -12.94
CA ARG A 75 -3.14 -12.48 -13.99
C ARG A 75 -4.61 -12.59 -14.39
N LYS A 76 -5.52 -12.69 -13.42
CA LYS A 76 -6.97 -12.75 -13.66
C LYS A 76 -7.47 -11.50 -14.40
N LEU A 77 -7.02 -10.32 -13.99
CA LEU A 77 -7.40 -9.06 -14.65
C LEU A 77 -6.99 -9.06 -16.13
N ARG A 78 -5.76 -9.48 -16.44
CA ARG A 78 -5.32 -9.60 -17.84
C ARG A 78 -6.16 -10.58 -18.65
N GLN A 79 -6.53 -11.71 -18.07
CA GLN A 79 -7.39 -12.68 -18.75
C GLN A 79 -8.76 -12.10 -19.05
N VAL A 80 -9.40 -11.48 -18.06
CA VAL A 80 -10.71 -10.83 -18.24
C VAL A 80 -10.64 -9.73 -19.29
N GLN A 81 -9.58 -8.93 -19.31
CA GLN A 81 -9.40 -7.90 -20.34
C GLN A 81 -9.29 -8.51 -21.74
N MET A 82 -8.57 -9.63 -21.91
CA MET A 82 -8.47 -10.32 -23.20
C MET A 82 -9.83 -10.87 -23.65
N GLU A 83 -10.60 -11.44 -22.75
CA GLU A 83 -11.95 -11.94 -23.04
C GLU A 83 -12.88 -10.79 -23.48
N LEU A 84 -12.84 -9.65 -22.78
CA LEU A 84 -13.56 -8.45 -23.17
C LEU A 84 -13.14 -7.94 -24.55
N ASP A 85 -11.84 -7.91 -24.86
CA ASP A 85 -11.35 -7.48 -26.17
C ASP A 85 -11.83 -8.41 -27.29
N ILE A 86 -11.88 -9.73 -27.05
CA ILE A 86 -12.41 -10.71 -28.01
C ILE A 86 -13.91 -10.46 -28.22
N LEU A 87 -14.67 -10.31 -27.15
CA LEU A 87 -16.11 -10.03 -27.22
C LEU A 87 -16.39 -8.70 -27.92
N ALA A 88 -15.61 -7.66 -27.63
CA ALA A 88 -15.70 -6.36 -28.28
C ALA A 88 -15.42 -6.46 -29.79
N LYS A 89 -14.39 -7.22 -30.19
CA LYS A 89 -14.09 -7.47 -31.61
C LYS A 89 -15.19 -8.27 -32.30
N ALA A 90 -15.73 -9.30 -31.63
CA ALA A 90 -16.82 -10.11 -32.17
C ALA A 90 -18.08 -9.26 -32.35
N THR A 91 -18.49 -8.51 -31.32
CA THR A 91 -19.63 -7.59 -31.41
C THR A 91 -19.45 -6.53 -32.48
N ALA A 92 -18.26 -5.93 -32.62
CA ALA A 92 -17.96 -5.01 -33.71
C ALA A 92 -18.05 -5.68 -35.10
N TRP A 93 -17.55 -6.92 -35.23
CA TRP A 93 -17.67 -7.69 -36.47
C TRP A 93 -19.13 -7.99 -36.82
N PHE A 94 -19.94 -8.40 -35.84
CA PHE A 94 -21.37 -8.67 -36.06
C PHE A 94 -22.17 -7.39 -36.34
N ALA A 95 -21.83 -6.26 -35.72
CA ALA A 95 -22.48 -4.98 -35.98
C ALA A 95 -22.10 -4.39 -37.35
N GLY A 96 -20.85 -4.59 -37.81
CA GLY A 96 -20.36 -4.11 -39.10
C GLY A 96 -20.72 -5.02 -40.29
N ASN A 97 -20.78 -6.34 -40.08
CA ASN A 97 -21.21 -7.33 -41.08
C ASN A 97 -22.66 -7.76 -40.89
N GLY A 98 -23.46 -6.93 -40.21
CA GLY A 98 -24.90 -7.12 -40.06
C GLY A 98 -25.50 -7.45 -41.42
N LEU A 99 -26.11 -8.64 -41.49
CA LEU A 99 -26.75 -9.23 -42.65
C LEU A 99 -27.35 -8.16 -43.57
N THR A 100 -26.83 -8.04 -44.78
CA THR A 100 -27.70 -7.73 -45.90
C THR A 100 -28.31 -9.08 -46.31
N PRO A 101 -29.51 -9.45 -45.85
CA PRO A 101 -30.23 -10.50 -46.55
C PRO A 101 -30.47 -9.94 -47.95
N THR A 102 -29.73 -10.46 -48.94
CA THR A 102 -30.01 -10.21 -50.35
C THR A 102 -31.47 -10.57 -50.60
N PRO A 103 -32.37 -9.61 -50.91
CA PRO A 103 -33.70 -9.98 -51.35
C PRO A 103 -33.55 -10.64 -52.73
N ARG A 104 -34.21 -11.80 -52.88
CA ARG A 104 -34.35 -12.53 -54.13
C ARG A 104 -34.94 -11.68 -55.24
#